data_AF-A0A7S0LB51-F1
#
_entry.id   AF-A0A7S0LB51-F1
#
_cell.length_a   1.000
_cell.length_b   1.000
_cell.length_c   1.000
_cell.angle_alpha   90.00
_cell.angle_beta   90.00
_cell.angle_gamma   90.00
#
_symmetry.space_group_name_H-M   'P 1'
#
loop_
_entity.id
_entity.type
_entity.pdbx_description
1 polymer ?
#
loop_
_entity_poly.entity_id
_entity_poly.type
_entity_poly.pdbx_seq_one_letter_code
_entity_poly.pdbx_strand_id
1 'polypeptide(L)'
;KEELAASRAAPAASPLVATEGGVPKSAAKNAKTEAGKAAKKRPDPAALKLIEQGDAAMLAKDFATAKRLFEQAKEVCEKSTVEVAPKEKKPKQPPPAAAATRADAPLDEEEKKAKLMLRLPADNEQAKPLRDGVGEEQNYAKNSAARLQEHLKKTGGAYRTRFPPEPNGYLHIGHAKAMNFNFGQARIARESGLPAETVMRFDDTNPTAEKQEFIDSILANVRWLGNTPCKVTYSSDYFQQLYELAVKLIEVGGAYVCHQTAAEIKASRELLKAYGAMKKDVPAGGAPPAPPGG
;
A
#
# COMPACT_ATOMS: atom_id res chain seq x y z
N LYS A 1 -40.67 0.29 -37.62
CA LYS A 1 -41.97 0.77 -38.15
C LYS A 1 -42.80 1.06 -36.91
N GLU A 2 -42.64 2.27 -36.39
CA GLU A 2 -43.65 3.34 -36.56
C GLU A 2 -44.85 3.00 -35.64
N GLU A 3 -45.26 3.79 -34.65
CA GLU A 3 -45.27 5.25 -34.55
C GLU A 3 -45.80 5.58 -33.14
N LEU A 4 -45.07 6.34 -32.33
CA LEU A 4 -45.66 7.27 -31.36
C LEU A 4 -44.60 8.29 -30.93
N ALA A 5 -44.34 9.24 -31.82
CA ALA A 5 -43.63 10.46 -31.51
C ALA A 5 -44.67 11.57 -31.34
N ALA A 6 -44.79 12.13 -30.13
CA ALA A 6 -44.97 13.57 -29.90
C ALA A 6 -45.26 13.86 -28.42
N SER A 7 -44.70 14.96 -27.95
CA SER A 7 -45.06 15.71 -26.74
C SER A 7 -44.50 15.21 -25.40
N ARG A 8 -43.31 15.71 -25.05
CA ARG A 8 -43.16 16.45 -23.79
C ARG A 8 -41.89 17.31 -23.80
N ALA A 9 -42.13 18.63 -23.87
CA ALA A 9 -41.13 19.67 -23.79
C ALA A 9 -40.48 19.72 -22.38
N ALA A 10 -39.20 20.04 -22.37
CA ALA A 10 -38.38 20.21 -21.17
C ALA A 10 -38.86 21.39 -20.30
N PRO A 11 -38.78 21.30 -18.96
CA PRO A 11 -39.00 22.46 -18.10
C PRO A 11 -37.79 23.39 -18.17
N ALA A 12 -38.08 24.67 -18.39
CA ALA A 12 -37.13 25.77 -18.41
C ALA A 12 -36.39 25.89 -17.07
N ALA A 13 -35.06 25.87 -17.13
CA ALA A 13 -34.19 26.23 -16.02
C ALA A 13 -34.18 27.76 -15.87
N SER A 14 -34.52 28.24 -14.67
CA SER A 14 -34.32 29.63 -14.25
C SER A 14 -32.83 30.03 -14.31
N PRO A 15 -32.52 31.32 -14.52
CA PRO A 15 -31.16 31.75 -14.80
C PRO A 15 -30.32 31.69 -13.53
N LEU A 16 -29.37 30.75 -13.50
CA LEU A 16 -28.28 30.77 -12.52
C LEU A 16 -27.32 31.88 -12.93
N VAL A 17 -27.31 32.91 -12.09
CA VAL A 17 -26.38 34.03 -12.10
C VAL A 17 -24.95 33.50 -12.17
N ALA A 18 -24.25 33.85 -13.25
CA ALA A 18 -22.84 33.57 -13.44
C ALA A 18 -22.02 34.44 -12.48
N THR A 19 -21.49 33.83 -11.42
CA THR A 19 -20.38 34.41 -10.64
C THR A 19 -19.08 33.72 -11.07
N GLU A 20 -18.29 34.48 -11.82
CA GLU A 20 -16.85 34.40 -12.14
C GLU A 20 -16.06 33.11 -11.84
N GLY A 21 -15.39 32.62 -12.88
CA GLY A 21 -14.62 31.38 -12.90
C GLY A 21 -13.35 31.42 -12.05
N GLY A 22 -13.34 30.63 -10.97
CA GLY A 22 -12.13 30.30 -10.21
C GLY A 22 -11.29 29.23 -10.90
N VAL A 23 -9.97 29.40 -10.92
CA VAL A 23 -9.03 28.38 -11.44
C VAL A 23 -9.09 27.12 -10.56
N PRO A 24 -9.35 25.92 -11.12
CA PRO A 24 -9.41 24.71 -10.33
C PRO A 24 -8.02 24.28 -9.85
N LYS A 25 -7.94 23.70 -8.64
CA LYS A 25 -6.69 23.22 -8.02
C LYS A 25 -5.87 22.28 -8.93
N SER A 26 -6.54 21.50 -9.79
CA SER A 26 -5.91 20.62 -10.77
C SER A 26 -5.08 21.39 -11.81
N ALA A 27 -5.57 22.56 -12.26
CA ALA A 27 -4.87 23.40 -13.21
C ALA A 27 -3.58 23.98 -12.62
N ALA A 28 -3.63 24.46 -11.37
CA ALA A 28 -2.44 24.94 -10.66
C ALA A 28 -1.40 23.83 -10.42
N LYS A 29 -1.84 22.60 -10.09
CA LYS A 29 -0.95 21.44 -9.91
C LYS A 29 -0.27 21.01 -11.22
N ASN A 30 -0.98 21.09 -12.33
CA ASN A 30 -0.42 20.81 -13.65
C ASN A 30 0.63 21.87 -14.02
N ALA A 31 0.34 23.15 -13.81
CA ALA A 31 1.29 24.25 -14.03
C ALA A 31 2.57 24.08 -13.18
N LYS A 32 2.45 23.70 -11.90
CA LYS A 32 3.60 23.38 -11.03
C LYS A 32 4.48 22.28 -11.60
N THR A 33 3.87 21.22 -12.15
CA THR A 33 4.60 20.08 -12.71
C THR A 33 5.41 20.50 -13.94
N GLU A 34 4.82 21.33 -14.80
CA GLU A 34 5.48 21.84 -16.01
C GLU A 34 6.61 22.83 -15.68
N ALA A 35 6.39 23.73 -14.71
CA ALA A 35 7.44 24.62 -14.20
C ALA A 35 8.62 23.84 -13.61
N GLY A 36 8.36 22.78 -12.84
CA GLY A 36 9.42 21.93 -12.27
C GLY A 36 10.22 21.15 -13.32
N LYS A 37 9.60 20.75 -14.44
CA LYS A 37 10.32 20.15 -15.58
C LYS A 37 11.19 21.18 -16.30
N ALA A 38 10.68 22.39 -16.50
CA ALA A 38 11.42 23.48 -17.12
C ALA A 38 12.65 23.86 -16.27
N ALA A 39 12.48 24.01 -14.96
CA ALA A 39 13.58 24.31 -14.03
C ALA A 39 14.66 23.21 -13.96
N LYS A 40 14.29 21.93 -14.15
CA LYS A 40 15.28 20.83 -14.27
C LYS A 40 16.09 20.88 -15.55
N LYS A 41 15.53 21.44 -16.63
CA LYS A 41 16.18 21.54 -17.94
C LYS A 41 17.03 22.81 -18.05
N ARG A 42 16.54 23.92 -17.47
CA ARG A 42 17.17 25.24 -17.45
C ARG A 42 16.88 25.89 -16.08
N PRO A 43 17.75 25.68 -15.09
CA PRO A 43 17.56 26.27 -13.78
C PRO A 43 17.89 27.76 -13.83
N ASP A 44 16.88 28.60 -13.62
CA ASP A 44 17.01 30.05 -13.52
C ASP A 44 16.68 30.53 -12.10
N PRO A 45 17.54 31.32 -11.43
CA PRO A 45 17.30 31.80 -10.07
C PRO A 45 15.99 32.59 -9.90
N ALA A 46 15.56 33.34 -10.91
CA ALA A 46 14.30 34.08 -10.87
C ALA A 46 13.09 33.12 -11.01
N ALA A 47 13.21 32.08 -11.85
CA ALA A 47 12.18 31.06 -11.97
C ALA A 47 12.00 30.23 -10.69
N LEU A 48 13.10 29.92 -9.98
CA LEU A 48 13.04 29.18 -8.71
C LEU A 48 12.31 29.99 -7.62
N LYS A 49 12.53 31.31 -7.55
CA LYS A 49 11.78 32.20 -6.64
C LYS A 49 10.28 32.25 -6.98
N LEU A 50 9.92 32.25 -8.27
CA LEU A 50 8.52 32.21 -8.70
C LEU A 50 7.85 30.87 -8.35
N ILE A 51 8.58 29.75 -8.41
CA ILE A 51 8.07 28.43 -7.97
C ILE A 51 7.82 28.42 -6.46
N GLU A 52 8.71 29.00 -5.66
CA GLU A 52 8.55 29.11 -4.21
C GLU A 52 7.34 29.98 -3.83
N GLN A 53 7.14 31.10 -4.52
CA GLN A 53 5.95 31.95 -4.36
C GLN A 53 4.66 31.24 -4.80
N GLY A 54 4.72 30.46 -5.87
CA GLY A 54 3.60 29.62 -6.32
C GLY A 54 3.25 28.54 -5.30
N ASP A 55 4.24 27.97 -4.62
CA ASP A 55 4.06 26.99 -3.55
C ASP A 55 3.42 27.60 -2.30
N ALA A 56 3.80 28.83 -1.94
CA ALA A 56 3.14 29.58 -0.89
C ALA A 56 1.66 29.88 -1.24
N ALA A 57 1.36 30.25 -2.49
CA ALA A 57 -0.01 30.47 -2.95
C ALA A 57 -0.85 29.17 -2.96
N MET A 58 -0.23 28.01 -3.26
CA MET A 58 -0.88 26.70 -3.16
C MET A 58 -1.27 26.35 -1.71
N LEU A 59 -0.44 26.73 -0.73
CA LEU A 59 -0.74 26.55 0.69
C LEU A 59 -1.87 27.48 1.15
N ALA A 60 -1.91 28.71 0.64
CA ALA A 60 -2.97 29.69 0.89
C ALA A 60 -4.29 29.39 0.13
N LYS A 61 -4.35 28.31 -0.67
CA LYS A 61 -5.49 27.93 -1.52
C LYS A 61 -5.85 28.99 -2.59
N ASP A 62 -4.93 29.90 -2.90
CA ASP A 62 -5.07 30.84 -4.02
C ASP A 62 -4.55 30.20 -5.31
N PHE A 63 -5.42 29.40 -5.93
CA PHE A 63 -5.06 28.62 -7.12
C PHE A 63 -4.88 29.46 -8.38
N ALA A 64 -5.48 30.66 -8.44
CA ALA A 64 -5.34 31.57 -9.57
C ALA A 64 -3.94 32.20 -9.56
N THR A 65 -3.50 32.71 -8.41
CA THR A 65 -2.16 33.26 -8.24
C THR A 65 -1.09 32.18 -8.37
N ALA A 66 -1.31 30.99 -7.79
CA ALA A 66 -0.39 29.86 -7.91
C ALA A 66 -0.18 29.45 -9.38
N LYS A 67 -1.25 29.30 -10.16
CA LYS A 67 -1.16 28.94 -11.57
C LYS A 67 -0.35 29.97 -12.36
N ARG A 68 -0.65 31.26 -12.19
CA ARG A 68 0.05 32.36 -12.88
C ARG A 68 1.55 32.36 -12.58
N LEU A 69 1.92 32.17 -11.30
CA LEU A 69 3.32 32.14 -10.87
C LEU A 69 4.08 30.94 -11.45
N PHE A 70 3.45 29.76 -11.55
CA PHE A 70 4.09 28.61 -12.18
C PHE A 70 4.22 28.76 -13.71
N GLU A 71 3.23 29.36 -14.38
CA GLU A 71 3.32 29.67 -15.82
C GLU A 71 4.41 30.70 -16.11
N GLN A 72 4.53 31.74 -15.28
CA GLN A 72 5.63 32.71 -15.35
C GLN A 72 7.00 32.05 -15.09
N ALA A 73 7.10 31.18 -14.09
CA ALA A 73 8.34 30.44 -13.83
C ALA A 73 8.76 29.57 -15.02
N LYS A 74 7.80 28.91 -15.68
CA LYS A 74 8.05 28.13 -16.89
C LYS A 74 8.58 29.00 -18.02
N GLU A 75 7.95 30.15 -18.29
CA GLU A 75 8.41 31.07 -19.34
C GLU A 75 9.81 31.62 -19.06
N VAL A 76 10.12 31.95 -17.80
CA VAL A 76 11.46 32.42 -17.41
C VAL A 76 12.50 31.31 -17.63
N CYS A 77 12.21 30.07 -17.25
CA CYS A 77 13.07 28.92 -17.55
C CYS A 77 13.25 28.68 -19.05
N GLU A 78 12.21 28.88 -19.86
CA GLU A 78 12.27 28.67 -21.31
C GLU A 78 13.05 29.78 -22.03
N LYS A 79 12.95 31.02 -21.54
CA LYS A 79 13.65 32.20 -22.07
C LYS A 79 15.08 32.39 -21.53
N SER A 80 15.43 31.70 -20.45
CA SER A 80 16.77 31.80 -19.85
C SER A 80 17.86 31.19 -20.76
N THR A 81 18.94 31.95 -20.94
CA THR A 81 20.13 31.60 -21.73
C THR A 81 21.23 30.93 -20.90
N VAL A 82 20.94 30.54 -19.66
CA VAL A 82 21.90 29.84 -18.79
C VAL A 82 22.14 28.43 -19.33
N GLU A 83 23.32 28.22 -19.93
CA GLU A 83 23.77 26.89 -20.36
C GLU A 83 24.05 25.99 -19.15
N VAL A 84 23.41 24.83 -19.13
CA VAL A 84 23.72 23.74 -18.20
C VAL A 84 24.84 22.92 -18.85
N ALA A 85 25.99 22.81 -18.18
CA ALA A 85 27.07 21.92 -18.57
C ALA A 85 26.52 20.48 -18.82
N PRO A 86 26.86 19.83 -19.94
CA PRO A 86 26.28 18.55 -20.28
C PRO A 86 26.72 17.47 -19.29
N LYS A 87 25.75 16.83 -18.62
CA LYS A 87 26.00 15.53 -17.97
C LYS A 87 26.40 14.52 -19.03
N GLU A 88 27.54 13.86 -18.82
CA GLU A 88 28.03 12.76 -19.64
C GLU A 88 26.90 11.75 -19.94
N LYS A 89 26.67 11.53 -21.24
CA LYS A 89 25.83 10.44 -21.72
C LYS A 89 26.57 9.13 -21.46
N LYS A 90 26.12 8.37 -20.44
CA LYS A 90 26.43 6.94 -20.37
C LYS A 90 26.02 6.29 -21.70
N PRO A 91 26.87 5.45 -22.32
CA PRO A 91 26.61 4.88 -23.63
C PRO A 91 25.28 4.11 -23.66
N LYS A 92 24.52 4.36 -24.72
CA LYS A 92 23.21 3.76 -25.00
C LYS A 92 23.44 2.26 -25.22
N GLN A 93 23.03 1.43 -24.26
CA GLN A 93 22.96 -0.02 -24.49
C GLN A 93 21.98 -0.29 -25.64
N PRO A 94 22.33 -1.17 -26.60
CA PRO A 94 21.38 -1.62 -27.61
C PRO A 94 20.16 -2.27 -26.93
N PRO A 95 18.98 -2.26 -27.57
CA PRO A 95 17.79 -2.87 -26.99
C PRO A 95 18.09 -4.33 -26.65
N PRO A 96 17.67 -4.84 -25.47
CA PRO A 96 17.98 -6.21 -25.09
C PRO A 96 17.33 -7.15 -26.10
N ALA A 97 18.17 -7.90 -26.81
CA ALA A 97 17.77 -9.13 -27.46
C ALA A 97 17.14 -10.06 -26.40
N ALA A 98 16.20 -10.89 -26.88
CA ALA A 98 15.40 -11.87 -26.14
C ALA A 98 15.99 -12.30 -24.78
N ALA A 99 15.14 -12.26 -23.75
CA ALA A 99 15.43 -12.60 -22.37
C ALA A 99 16.29 -13.87 -22.22
N ALA A 100 17.61 -13.67 -22.19
CA ALA A 100 18.55 -14.63 -21.64
C ALA A 100 18.67 -14.34 -20.15
N THR A 101 18.38 -15.37 -19.35
CA THR A 101 18.54 -15.42 -17.90
C THR A 101 19.86 -14.79 -17.46
N ARG A 102 19.81 -13.63 -16.79
CA ARG A 102 20.94 -13.19 -15.97
C ARG A 102 21.00 -14.12 -14.77
N ALA A 103 21.92 -15.08 -14.81
CA ALA A 103 22.37 -15.73 -13.60
C ALA A 103 23.11 -14.68 -12.77
N ASP A 104 22.54 -14.32 -11.61
CA ASP A 104 23.25 -13.51 -10.62
C ASP A 104 24.55 -14.26 -10.23
N ALA A 105 25.66 -13.53 -10.12
CA ALA A 105 26.93 -14.11 -9.68
C ALA A 105 26.76 -14.75 -8.29
N PRO A 106 27.41 -15.88 -7.99
CA PRO A 106 27.32 -16.52 -6.67
C PRO A 106 27.81 -15.54 -5.61
N LEU A 107 26.90 -15.13 -4.73
CA LEU A 107 27.22 -14.34 -3.53
C LEU A 107 28.02 -15.21 -2.56
N ASP A 108 28.92 -14.61 -1.77
CA ASP A 108 29.54 -15.33 -0.65
C ASP A 108 28.50 -15.62 0.46
N GLU A 109 28.79 -16.61 1.32
CA GLU A 109 27.86 -17.05 2.36
C GLU A 109 27.53 -15.96 3.40
N GLU A 110 28.40 -14.97 3.56
CA GLU A 110 28.24 -13.88 4.53
C GLU A 110 27.32 -12.78 3.97
N GLU A 111 27.47 -12.42 2.68
CA GLU A 111 26.57 -11.54 1.94
C GLU A 111 25.16 -12.14 1.77
N LYS A 112 25.06 -13.46 1.55
CA LYS A 112 23.76 -14.14 1.49
C LYS A 112 23.02 -14.07 2.83
N LYS A 113 23.73 -14.33 3.93
CA LYS A 113 23.16 -14.18 5.29
C LYS A 113 22.78 -12.73 5.59
N ALA A 114 23.58 -11.75 5.19
CA ALA A 114 23.27 -10.33 5.37
C ALA A 114 22.01 -9.89 4.59
N LYS A 115 21.72 -10.51 3.44
CA LYS A 115 20.49 -10.25 2.66
C LYS A 115 19.26 -10.98 3.21
N LEU A 116 19.44 -12.02 4.02
CA LEU A 116 18.33 -12.72 4.68
C LEU A 116 17.77 -11.89 5.85
N MET A 117 16.84 -10.99 5.54
CA MET A 117 16.11 -10.20 6.54
C MET A 117 15.17 -10.99 7.48
N LEU A 118 14.94 -12.29 7.25
CA LEU A 118 14.02 -13.08 8.06
C LEU A 118 14.78 -13.78 9.20
N ARG A 119 14.28 -13.65 10.43
CA ARG A 119 14.73 -14.42 11.59
C ARG A 119 14.59 -15.92 11.34
N LEU A 120 15.45 -16.74 11.95
CA LEU A 120 15.33 -18.19 11.84
C LEU A 120 13.95 -18.64 12.34
N PRO A 121 13.33 -19.67 11.72
CA PRO A 121 12.04 -20.18 12.19
C PRO A 121 12.04 -20.61 13.66
N ALA A 122 13.20 -21.07 14.16
CA ALA A 122 13.40 -21.44 15.56
C ALA A 122 13.39 -20.25 16.52
N ASP A 123 13.66 -19.03 16.05
CA ASP A 123 13.72 -17.82 16.87
C ASP A 123 12.40 -17.02 16.82
N ASN A 124 11.35 -17.60 16.26
CA ASN A 124 10.07 -16.93 16.04
C ASN A 124 9.17 -16.97 17.29
N GLU A 125 9.70 -16.51 18.42
CA GLU A 125 9.01 -16.50 19.70
C GLU A 125 7.94 -15.41 19.80
N GLN A 126 8.13 -14.28 19.11
CA GLN A 126 7.18 -13.17 19.12
C GLN A 126 7.15 -12.38 17.81
N ALA A 127 5.94 -11.94 17.44
CA ALA A 127 5.68 -11.23 16.18
C ALA A 127 6.34 -9.84 16.13
N LYS A 128 6.28 -9.08 17.23
CA LYS A 128 6.92 -7.78 17.38
C LYS A 128 7.68 -7.72 18.69
N PRO A 129 8.86 -7.08 18.74
CA PRO A 129 9.47 -6.74 20.02
C PRO A 129 8.52 -5.85 20.82
N LEU A 130 8.56 -5.98 22.14
CA LEU A 130 7.80 -5.10 23.03
C LEU A 130 8.20 -3.65 22.77
N ARG A 131 7.20 -2.76 22.77
CA ARG A 131 7.44 -1.32 22.74
C ARG A 131 7.75 -0.86 24.15
N ASP A 132 8.56 0.19 24.26
CA ASP A 132 8.84 0.81 25.56
C ASP A 132 7.53 1.18 26.27
N GLY A 133 7.41 0.74 27.53
CA GLY A 133 6.22 0.96 28.36
C GLY A 133 5.07 -0.04 28.19
N VAL A 134 5.23 -1.08 27.36
CA VAL A 134 4.28 -2.20 27.27
C VAL A 134 4.84 -3.36 28.11
N GLY A 135 4.11 -3.77 29.15
CA GLY A 135 4.49 -4.93 29.99
C GLY A 135 4.36 -6.26 29.24
N GLU A 136 5.10 -7.29 29.67
CA GLU A 136 5.09 -8.61 29.03
C GLU A 136 3.69 -9.24 28.99
N GLU A 137 2.86 -9.00 30.00
CA GLU A 137 1.48 -9.46 30.08
C GLU A 137 0.56 -8.90 28.97
N GLN A 138 0.94 -7.80 28.32
CA GLN A 138 0.18 -7.19 27.22
C GLN A 138 0.63 -7.70 25.84
N ASN A 139 1.63 -8.59 25.78
CA ASN A 139 2.09 -9.19 24.54
C ASN A 139 1.25 -10.42 24.15
N TYR A 140 0.16 -10.16 23.42
CA TYR A 140 -0.76 -11.19 22.93
C TYR A 140 -0.23 -12.03 21.74
N ALA A 141 1.00 -11.78 21.28
CA ALA A 141 1.58 -12.40 20.08
C ALA A 141 2.86 -13.20 20.37
N LYS A 142 2.90 -13.88 21.53
CA LYS A 142 4.00 -14.77 21.94
C LYS A 142 3.64 -16.23 21.66
N ASN A 143 4.54 -16.94 20.99
CA ASN A 143 4.44 -18.38 20.80
C ASN A 143 4.94 -19.09 22.06
N SER A 144 4.11 -19.96 22.65
CA SER A 144 4.60 -20.91 23.66
C SER A 144 5.63 -21.86 23.05
N ALA A 145 6.58 -22.35 23.86
CA ALA A 145 7.58 -23.33 23.42
C ALA A 145 6.95 -24.56 22.74
N ALA A 146 5.83 -25.07 23.26
CA ALA A 146 5.12 -26.21 22.68
C ALA A 146 4.60 -25.93 21.25
N ARG A 147 3.97 -24.76 21.02
CA ARG A 147 3.50 -24.35 19.69
C ARG A 147 4.65 -24.15 18.71
N LEU A 148 5.77 -23.61 19.17
CA LEU A 148 6.97 -23.43 18.35
C LEU A 148 7.56 -24.80 17.94
N GLN A 149 7.67 -25.74 18.88
CA GLN A 149 8.11 -27.11 18.57
C GLN A 149 7.16 -27.81 17.59
N GLU A 150 5.85 -27.69 17.77
CA GLU A 150 4.87 -28.24 16.85
C GLU A 150 4.99 -27.63 15.44
N HIS A 151 5.18 -26.31 15.37
CA HIS A 151 5.42 -25.60 14.12
C HIS A 151 6.69 -26.12 13.42
N LEU A 152 7.83 -26.19 14.13
CA LEU A 152 9.09 -26.68 13.58
C LEU A 152 8.99 -28.12 13.10
N LYS A 153 8.25 -28.98 13.83
CA LYS A 153 7.98 -30.36 13.40
C LYS A 153 7.16 -30.40 12.11
N LYS A 154 6.15 -29.55 11.98
CA LYS A 154 5.29 -29.47 10.77
C LYS A 154 6.01 -28.88 9.56
N THR A 155 6.93 -27.94 9.77
CA THR A 155 7.63 -27.24 8.68
C THR A 155 9.00 -27.82 8.38
N GLY A 156 9.54 -28.69 9.23
CA GLY A 156 10.93 -29.15 9.15
C GLY A 156 11.94 -28.01 9.38
N GLY A 157 11.54 -26.94 10.07
CA GLY A 157 12.35 -25.73 10.21
C GLY A 157 12.48 -24.90 8.93
N ALA A 158 11.64 -25.13 7.92
CA ALA A 158 11.66 -24.37 6.68
C ALA A 158 11.09 -22.94 6.85
N TYR A 159 11.72 -21.97 6.19
CA TYR A 159 11.11 -20.67 5.96
C TYR A 159 9.88 -20.83 5.07
N ARG A 160 8.71 -20.37 5.52
CA ARG A 160 7.47 -20.40 4.74
C ARG A 160 6.94 -18.99 4.53
N THR A 161 7.16 -18.44 3.33
CA THR A 161 6.59 -17.16 2.93
C THR A 161 5.32 -17.37 2.11
N ARG A 162 4.54 -16.31 1.89
CA ARG A 162 3.37 -16.37 1.03
C ARG A 162 3.22 -15.10 0.20
N PHE A 163 2.79 -15.23 -1.05
CA PHE A 163 2.33 -14.10 -1.84
C PHE A 163 0.80 -14.17 -1.96
N PRO A 164 0.05 -13.26 -1.28
CA PRO A 164 -1.40 -13.36 -1.22
C PRO A 164 -2.14 -12.24 -1.97
N PRO A 165 -2.22 -12.27 -3.32
CA PRO A 165 -2.97 -11.27 -4.07
C PRO A 165 -4.48 -11.54 -4.00
N GLU A 166 -5.26 -10.47 -4.02
CA GLU A 166 -6.70 -10.56 -4.27
C GLU A 166 -6.96 -10.78 -5.77
N PRO A 167 -7.79 -11.75 -6.18
CA PRO A 167 -8.07 -12.05 -7.59
C PRO A 167 -9.15 -11.13 -8.20
N ASN A 168 -9.13 -9.84 -7.88
CA ASN A 168 -10.12 -8.84 -8.32
C ASN A 168 -9.56 -7.74 -9.22
N GLY A 169 -8.28 -7.83 -9.61
CA GLY A 169 -7.63 -6.86 -10.47
C GLY A 169 -6.25 -7.30 -10.98
N TYR A 170 -5.72 -6.52 -11.91
CA TYR A 170 -4.39 -6.74 -12.48
C TYR A 170 -3.28 -6.28 -11.53
N LEU A 171 -2.18 -7.05 -11.47
CA LEU A 171 -1.02 -6.64 -10.69
C LEU A 171 -0.37 -5.40 -11.31
N HIS A 172 -0.22 -4.34 -10.51
CA HIS A 172 0.66 -3.21 -10.82
C HIS A 172 2.06 -3.37 -10.20
N ILE A 173 2.98 -2.46 -10.53
CA ILE A 173 4.41 -2.48 -10.10
C ILE A 173 4.62 -2.55 -8.59
N GLY A 174 3.65 -2.12 -7.78
CA GLY A 174 3.72 -2.25 -6.32
C GLY A 174 3.77 -3.70 -5.86
N HIS A 175 3.06 -4.59 -6.56
CA HIS A 175 3.10 -6.02 -6.30
C HIS A 175 4.46 -6.65 -6.61
N ALA A 176 5.25 -6.07 -7.52
CA ALA A 176 6.61 -6.54 -7.79
C ALA A 176 7.49 -6.50 -6.54
N LYS A 177 7.33 -5.48 -5.69
CA LYS A 177 8.03 -5.40 -4.39
C LYS A 177 7.60 -6.55 -3.47
N ALA A 178 6.31 -6.81 -3.35
CA ALA A 178 5.78 -7.87 -2.50
C ALA A 178 6.20 -9.26 -3.00
N MET A 179 6.17 -9.51 -4.31
CA MET A 179 6.66 -10.75 -4.91
C MET A 179 8.17 -10.92 -4.66
N ASN A 180 8.98 -9.91 -4.98
CA ASN A 180 10.41 -9.95 -4.77
C ASN A 180 10.77 -10.16 -3.30
N PHE A 181 10.02 -9.59 -2.37
CA PHE A 181 10.24 -9.85 -0.96
C PHE A 181 9.90 -11.31 -0.62
N ASN A 182 8.68 -11.77 -0.89
CA ASN A 182 8.27 -13.11 -0.42
C ASN A 182 9.05 -14.25 -1.10
N PHE A 183 9.17 -14.21 -2.43
CA PHE A 183 9.92 -15.23 -3.18
C PHE A 183 11.43 -15.02 -3.08
N GLY A 184 11.90 -13.77 -3.03
CA GLY A 184 13.32 -13.47 -2.91
C GLY A 184 13.89 -13.88 -1.56
N GLN A 185 13.18 -13.67 -0.45
CA GLN A 185 13.64 -14.14 0.86
C GLN A 185 13.73 -15.67 0.91
N ALA A 186 12.77 -16.39 0.32
CA ALA A 186 12.83 -17.85 0.23
C ALA A 186 13.94 -18.33 -0.73
N ARG A 187 14.25 -17.58 -1.78
CA ARG A 187 15.39 -17.85 -2.66
C ARG A 187 16.72 -17.65 -1.92
N ILE A 188 16.91 -16.51 -1.26
CA ILE A 188 18.12 -16.21 -0.47
C ILE A 188 18.33 -17.28 0.61
N ALA A 189 17.26 -17.67 1.33
CA ALA A 189 17.36 -18.74 2.32
C ALA A 189 17.86 -20.06 1.71
N ARG A 190 17.33 -20.48 0.56
CA ARG A 190 17.80 -21.67 -0.17
C ARG A 190 19.25 -21.54 -0.63
N GLU A 191 19.65 -20.37 -1.12
CA GLU A 191 21.03 -20.08 -1.53
C GLU A 191 22.03 -20.13 -0.36
N SER A 192 21.57 -19.87 0.87
CA SER A 192 22.30 -20.05 2.13
C SER A 192 22.18 -21.46 2.74
N GLY A 193 21.65 -22.43 1.99
CA GLY A 193 21.50 -23.82 2.45
C GLY A 193 20.36 -24.06 3.45
N LEU A 194 19.45 -23.11 3.64
CA LEU A 194 18.30 -23.23 4.53
C LEU A 194 17.06 -23.69 3.74
N PRO A 195 16.24 -24.61 4.28
CA PRO A 195 15.01 -25.01 3.63
C PRO A 195 14.04 -23.81 3.59
N ALA A 196 13.47 -23.53 2.42
CA ALA A 196 12.51 -22.46 2.27
C ALA A 196 11.55 -22.69 1.10
N GLU A 197 10.33 -22.21 1.26
CA GLU A 197 9.27 -22.28 0.26
C GLU A 197 8.39 -21.04 0.29
N THR A 198 7.74 -20.77 -0.84
CA THR A 198 6.75 -19.70 -0.97
C THR A 198 5.45 -20.28 -1.51
N VAL A 199 4.38 -20.12 -0.74
CA VAL A 199 3.02 -20.46 -1.16
C VAL A 199 2.41 -19.27 -1.89
N MET A 200 1.75 -19.53 -3.00
CA MET A 200 0.86 -18.55 -3.61
C MET A 200 -0.55 -18.78 -3.07
N ARG A 201 -1.17 -17.75 -2.49
CA ARG A 201 -2.50 -17.89 -1.90
C ARG A 201 -3.43 -16.80 -2.39
N PHE A 202 -4.38 -17.13 -3.26
CA PHE A 202 -5.38 -16.15 -3.65
C PHE A 202 -6.24 -15.78 -2.45
N ASP A 203 -6.40 -14.48 -2.20
CA ASP A 203 -7.29 -13.97 -1.17
C ASP A 203 -8.69 -13.76 -1.75
N ASP A 204 -9.40 -14.87 -1.94
CA ASP A 204 -10.71 -14.99 -2.59
C ASP A 204 -11.88 -14.93 -1.59
N THR A 205 -11.73 -14.11 -0.55
CA THR A 205 -12.77 -13.95 0.48
C THR A 205 -14.00 -13.17 0.01
N ASN A 206 -13.94 -12.53 -1.17
CA ASN A 206 -15.04 -11.78 -1.77
C ASN A 206 -15.54 -12.46 -3.07
N PRO A 207 -16.65 -13.21 -3.02
CA PRO A 207 -17.13 -14.00 -4.16
C PRO A 207 -17.63 -13.16 -5.34
N THR A 208 -17.97 -11.88 -5.14
CA THR A 208 -18.50 -11.01 -6.21
C THR A 208 -17.43 -10.32 -7.04
N ALA A 209 -16.20 -10.25 -6.53
CA ALA A 209 -15.12 -9.49 -7.14
C ALA A 209 -14.11 -10.37 -7.90
N GLU A 210 -14.22 -11.69 -7.76
CA GLU A 210 -13.29 -12.64 -8.34
C GLU A 210 -13.60 -12.93 -9.81
N LYS A 211 -12.54 -12.98 -10.64
CA LYS A 211 -12.64 -13.45 -12.02
C LYS A 211 -11.43 -14.28 -12.40
N GLN A 212 -11.68 -15.33 -13.19
CA GLN A 212 -10.64 -16.20 -13.73
C GLN A 212 -9.57 -15.42 -14.52
N GLU A 213 -9.95 -14.36 -15.24
CA GLU A 213 -9.01 -13.51 -15.99
C GLU A 213 -7.89 -12.94 -15.09
N PHE A 214 -8.22 -12.57 -13.85
CA PHE A 214 -7.27 -12.00 -12.92
C PHE A 214 -6.36 -13.07 -12.34
N ILE A 215 -6.91 -14.24 -11.98
CA ILE A 215 -6.14 -15.40 -11.52
C ILE A 215 -5.07 -15.77 -12.54
N ASP A 216 -5.47 -15.91 -13.81
CA ASP A 216 -4.57 -16.30 -14.90
C ASP A 216 -3.49 -15.23 -15.14
N SER A 217 -3.87 -13.96 -15.14
CA SER A 217 -2.93 -12.84 -15.30
C SER A 217 -1.92 -12.77 -14.14
N ILE A 218 -2.38 -12.94 -12.90
CA ILE A 218 -1.52 -12.95 -11.71
C ILE A 218 -0.52 -14.11 -11.80
N LEU A 219 -0.96 -15.33 -12.15
CA LEU A 219 -0.07 -16.48 -12.32
C LEU A 219 0.95 -16.26 -13.44
N ALA A 220 0.52 -15.68 -14.57
CA ALA A 220 1.41 -15.32 -15.67
C ALA A 220 2.49 -14.32 -15.23
N ASN A 221 2.12 -13.28 -14.46
CA ASN A 221 3.06 -12.30 -13.94
C ASN A 221 4.06 -12.89 -12.94
N VAL A 222 3.61 -13.78 -12.05
CA VAL A 222 4.49 -14.50 -11.11
C VAL A 222 5.53 -15.31 -11.87
N ARG A 223 5.10 -16.08 -12.89
CA ARG A 223 6.00 -16.85 -13.77
C ARG A 223 6.93 -15.95 -14.59
N TRP A 224 6.41 -14.85 -15.12
CA TRP A 224 7.17 -13.88 -15.93
C TRP A 224 8.33 -13.26 -15.14
N LEU A 225 8.14 -13.04 -13.83
CA LEU A 225 9.20 -12.57 -12.92
C LEU A 225 10.13 -13.70 -12.43
N GLY A 226 10.04 -14.91 -13.00
CA GLY A 226 10.91 -16.04 -12.67
C GLY A 226 10.60 -16.72 -11.34
N ASN A 227 9.41 -16.48 -10.77
CA ASN A 227 9.02 -17.10 -9.49
C ASN A 227 8.16 -18.34 -9.74
N THR A 228 8.41 -19.39 -8.94
CA THR A 228 7.61 -20.63 -8.96
C THR A 228 7.15 -20.92 -7.53
N PRO A 229 5.85 -20.84 -7.22
CA PRO A 229 5.35 -21.20 -5.90
C PRO A 229 5.39 -22.70 -5.68
N CYS A 230 5.57 -23.14 -4.43
CA CYS A 230 5.53 -24.57 -4.09
C CYS A 230 4.10 -25.13 -4.17
N LYS A 231 3.11 -24.28 -3.87
CA LYS A 231 1.69 -24.61 -3.93
C LYS A 231 0.89 -23.36 -4.25
N VAL A 232 -0.20 -23.53 -5.02
CA VAL A 232 -1.26 -22.54 -5.17
C VAL A 232 -2.41 -22.97 -4.27
N THR A 233 -2.91 -22.04 -3.46
CA THR A 233 -4.00 -22.25 -2.49
C THR A 233 -4.98 -21.08 -2.56
N TYR A 234 -6.15 -21.27 -2.00
CA TYR A 234 -7.20 -20.27 -1.92
C TYR A 234 -7.54 -20.02 -0.44
N SER A 235 -7.90 -18.80 -0.07
CA SER A 235 -8.40 -18.51 1.27
C SER A 235 -9.70 -19.29 1.53
N SER A 236 -10.52 -19.48 0.50
CA SER A 236 -11.77 -20.26 0.55
C SER A 236 -11.58 -21.75 0.92
N ASP A 237 -10.44 -22.36 0.57
CA ASP A 237 -10.07 -23.73 0.99
C ASP A 237 -10.13 -23.91 2.51
N TYR A 238 -10.00 -22.81 3.27
CA TYR A 238 -9.92 -22.80 4.73
C TYR A 238 -11.19 -22.27 5.41
N PHE A 239 -12.27 -21.97 4.68
CA PHE A 239 -13.49 -21.39 5.28
C PHE A 239 -14.08 -22.22 6.42
N GLN A 240 -14.09 -23.55 6.28
CA GLN A 240 -14.57 -24.42 7.36
C GLN A 240 -13.71 -24.28 8.64
N GLN A 241 -12.38 -24.28 8.49
CA GLN A 241 -11.47 -24.09 9.62
C GLN A 241 -11.61 -22.69 10.24
N LEU A 242 -11.78 -21.66 9.41
CA LEU A 242 -12.00 -20.28 9.86
C LEU A 242 -13.31 -20.14 10.63
N TYR A 243 -14.38 -20.80 10.17
CA TYR A 243 -15.66 -20.85 10.86
C TYR A 243 -15.53 -21.52 12.24
N GLU A 244 -14.88 -22.69 12.31
CA GLU A 244 -14.64 -23.39 13.59
C GLU A 244 -13.81 -22.56 14.56
N LEU A 245 -12.81 -21.84 14.06
CA LEU A 245 -12.02 -20.91 14.87
C LEU A 245 -12.87 -19.72 15.34
N ALA A 246 -13.80 -19.22 14.53
CA ALA A 246 -14.71 -18.15 14.91
C ALA A 246 -15.69 -18.61 16.01
N VAL A 247 -16.22 -19.83 15.92
CA VAL A 247 -17.06 -20.43 16.98
C VAL A 247 -16.27 -20.57 18.28
N LYS A 248 -15.05 -21.13 18.23
CA LYS A 248 -14.16 -21.21 19.40
C LYS A 248 -13.88 -19.84 19.99
N LEU A 249 -13.70 -18.83 19.15
CA LEU A 249 -13.47 -17.45 19.59
C LEU A 249 -14.68 -16.89 20.36
N ILE A 250 -15.91 -17.23 19.96
CA ILE A 250 -17.13 -16.87 20.70
C ILE A 250 -17.20 -17.64 22.03
N GLU A 251 -16.91 -18.94 22.03
CA GLU A 251 -16.95 -19.79 23.23
C GLU A 251 -15.98 -19.31 24.33
N VAL A 252 -14.80 -18.81 23.95
CA VAL A 252 -13.83 -18.23 24.91
C VAL A 252 -14.12 -16.76 25.25
N GLY A 253 -15.25 -16.20 24.77
CA GLY A 253 -15.64 -14.82 25.01
C GLY A 253 -14.83 -13.77 24.24
N GLY A 254 -14.06 -14.18 23.23
CA GLY A 254 -13.24 -13.29 22.39
C GLY A 254 -13.98 -12.67 21.19
N ALA A 255 -15.23 -13.06 20.94
CA ALA A 255 -16.07 -12.51 19.88
C ALA A 255 -17.55 -12.50 20.28
N TYR A 256 -18.33 -11.64 19.63
CA TYR A 256 -19.77 -11.50 19.82
C TYR A 256 -20.46 -11.12 18.50
N VAL A 257 -21.77 -11.34 18.42
CA VAL A 257 -22.59 -10.90 17.27
C VAL A 257 -23.06 -9.47 17.51
N CYS A 258 -22.76 -8.58 16.57
CA CYS A 258 -23.17 -7.18 16.62
C CYS A 258 -24.37 -6.94 15.70
N HIS A 259 -25.41 -6.27 16.22
CA HIS A 259 -26.61 -5.89 15.47
C HIS A 259 -26.63 -4.43 15.04
N GLN A 260 -25.56 -3.68 15.33
CA GLN A 260 -25.46 -2.27 14.95
C GLN A 260 -25.31 -2.10 13.44
N THR A 261 -25.92 -1.06 12.91
CA THR A 261 -25.71 -0.58 11.55
C THR A 261 -24.29 -0.01 11.38
N ALA A 262 -23.84 0.13 10.12
CA ALA A 262 -22.53 0.72 9.82
C ALA A 262 -22.36 2.14 10.39
N ALA A 263 -23.44 2.93 10.41
CA ALA A 263 -23.44 4.28 10.97
C ALA A 263 -23.24 4.27 12.49
N GLU A 264 -23.93 3.37 13.19
CA GLU A 264 -23.82 3.21 14.65
C GLU A 264 -22.44 2.67 15.06
N ILE A 265 -21.90 1.70 14.32
CA ILE A 265 -20.53 1.20 14.55
C ILE A 265 -19.51 2.33 14.41
N LYS A 266 -19.68 3.19 13.40
CA LYS A 266 -18.80 4.35 13.18
C LYS A 266 -18.91 5.32 14.36
N ALA A 267 -20.13 5.70 14.76
CA ALA A 267 -20.37 6.61 15.88
C ALA A 267 -19.80 6.06 17.21
N SER A 268 -20.04 4.77 17.50
CA SER A 268 -19.51 4.10 18.69
C SER A 268 -17.98 4.10 18.72
N ARG A 269 -17.31 3.83 17.58
CA ARG A 269 -15.85 3.89 17.48
C ARG A 269 -15.30 5.31 17.63
N GLU A 270 -16.01 6.31 17.14
CA GLU A 270 -15.63 7.72 17.30
C GLU A 270 -15.74 8.15 18.77
N LEU A 271 -16.83 7.77 19.44
CA LEU A 271 -17.03 8.00 20.87
C LEU A 271 -15.97 7.32 21.72
N LEU A 272 -15.62 6.06 21.42
CA LEU A 272 -14.54 5.33 22.10
C LEU A 272 -13.17 5.99 21.90
N LYS A 273 -12.89 6.52 20.70
CA LYS A 273 -11.65 7.27 20.44
C LYS A 273 -11.60 8.57 21.23
N ALA A 274 -12.70 9.33 21.27
CA ALA A 274 -12.78 10.56 22.05
C ALA A 274 -12.58 10.28 23.55
N TYR A 275 -13.23 9.24 24.07
CA TYR A 275 -13.05 8.78 25.45
C TYR A 275 -11.59 8.38 25.75
N GLY A 276 -10.96 7.62 24.84
CA GLY A 276 -9.57 7.22 24.97
C GLY A 276 -8.58 8.40 24.94
N ALA A 277 -8.91 9.48 24.24
CA ALA A 277 -8.13 10.73 24.27
C ALA A 277 -8.29 11.44 25.62
N MET A 278 -9.54 11.61 26.09
CA MET A 278 -9.84 12.24 27.39
C MET A 278 -9.15 11.52 28.55
N LYS A 279 -9.06 10.19 28.53
CA LYS A 279 -8.40 9.40 29.58
C LYS A 279 -6.88 9.63 29.66
N LYS A 280 -6.23 9.99 28.55
CA LYS A 280 -4.78 10.29 28.53
C LYS A 280 -4.44 11.64 29.16
N ASP A 281 -5.41 12.54 29.22
CA ASP A 281 -5.26 13.88 29.78
C ASP A 281 -5.59 13.94 31.29
N VAL A 282 -6.01 12.81 31.90
CA VAL A 282 -6.24 12.70 33.34
C VAL A 282 -4.92 12.34 34.05
N PRO A 283 -4.43 13.16 35.01
CA PRO A 283 -3.21 12.86 35.76
C PRO A 283 -3.36 11.58 36.59
N ALA A 284 -2.25 10.84 36.74
CA ALA A 284 -2.20 9.56 37.43
C ALA A 284 -2.76 9.67 38.87
N GLY A 285 -3.94 9.10 39.11
CA GLY A 285 -4.65 9.17 40.40
C GLY A 285 -6.06 9.78 40.31
N GLY A 286 -6.43 10.42 39.19
CA GLY A 286 -7.80 10.86 38.94
C GLY A 286 -8.69 9.73 38.44
N ALA A 287 -9.92 9.63 38.97
CA ALA A 287 -10.93 8.73 38.42
C ALA A 287 -11.19 9.09 36.94
N PRO A 288 -11.19 8.13 36.01
CA PRO A 288 -11.50 8.43 34.61
C PRO A 288 -12.92 8.99 34.51
N PRO A 289 -13.18 9.91 33.56
CA PRO A 289 -14.54 10.41 33.33
C PRO A 289 -15.47 9.23 33.03
N ALA A 290 -16.73 9.30 33.46
CA ALA A 290 -17.71 8.27 33.13
C ALA A 290 -17.88 8.17 31.59
N PRO A 291 -18.06 6.96 31.03
CA PRO A 291 -18.34 6.82 29.61
C PRO A 291 -19.61 7.61 29.26
N PRO A 292 -19.63 8.37 28.15
CA PRO A 292 -20.81 9.12 27.78
C PRO A 292 -21.92 8.13 27.37
N GLY A 293 -22.97 8.04 28.20
CA GLY A 293 -24.21 7.29 27.90
C GLY A 293 -24.45 6.03 28.74
N GLY A 294 -24.15 6.05 30.05
CA GLY A 294 -24.69 5.08 31.02
C GLY A 294 -26.01 5.56 31.62
#